data_AF-A0A934H5X4-F1
#
_entry.id   AF-A0A934H5X4-F1
#
_cell.length_a   1.000
_cell.length_b   1.000
_cell.length_c   1.000
_cell.angle_alpha   90.00
_cell.angle_beta   90.00
_cell.angle_gamma   90.00
#
_symmetry.space_group_name_H-M   'P 1'
#
loop_
_entity.id
_entity.type
_entity.pdbx_description
1 polymer ?
#
loop_
_entity_poly.entity_id
_entity_poly.type
_entity_poly.pdbx_seq_one_letter_code
_entity_poly.pdbx_strand_id
1 'polypeptide(L)'
;MGILDRLASALSGKSAAGHDENVYWLYVQCSACGEKIKVRVNLTSDLLQNYDEAGGISGYELHKEILGQRCFKLIYAHLTFDRQRKVTGHEILGARLLTRQEFE
;
A
#
# COMPACT_ATOMS: atom_id res chain seq x y z
N MET A 1 -34.38 -31.97 -2.79
CA MET A 1 -33.04 -31.37 -2.66
C MET A 1 -32.56 -31.03 -4.06
N GLY A 2 -32.97 -29.85 -4.53
CA GLY A 2 -33.09 -29.55 -5.95
C GLY A 2 -31.88 -28.80 -6.53
N ILE A 3 -31.64 -29.06 -7.81
CA ILE A 3 -30.73 -28.36 -8.74
C ILE A 3 -30.74 -26.82 -8.64
N LEU A 4 -31.80 -26.22 -8.10
CA LEU A 4 -31.92 -24.78 -7.85
C LEU A 4 -30.97 -24.25 -6.76
N ASP A 5 -30.61 -25.08 -5.77
CA ASP A 5 -29.67 -24.72 -4.70
C ASP A 5 -28.23 -24.53 -5.22
N ARG A 6 -27.88 -25.26 -6.29
CA ARG A 6 -26.56 -25.19 -6.93
C ARG A 6 -26.40 -24.00 -7.86
N LEU A 7 -27.51 -23.42 -8.34
CA LEU A 7 -27.49 -22.18 -9.12
C LEU A 7 -27.44 -20.94 -8.21
N ALA A 8 -28.13 -20.97 -7.06
CA ALA A 8 -28.03 -19.91 -6.05
C ALA A 8 -26.61 -19.78 -5.48
N SER A 9 -25.91 -20.90 -5.26
CA SER A 9 -24.51 -20.90 -4.79
C SER A 9 -23.50 -20.40 -5.83
N ALA A 10 -23.86 -20.34 -7.11
CA ALA A 10 -23.02 -19.75 -8.17
C ALA A 10 -23.25 -18.24 -8.32
N LEU A 11 -24.42 -17.75 -7.89
CA LEU A 11 -24.76 -16.31 -7.81
C LEU A 11 -24.46 -15.70 -6.44
N SER A 12 -24.21 -16.51 -5.41
CA SER A 12 -23.53 -16.08 -4.19
C SER A 12 -22.03 -15.91 -4.44
N GLY A 13 -21.70 -15.11 -5.44
CA GLY A 13 -20.45 -14.37 -5.40
C GLY A 13 -20.49 -13.62 -4.09
N LYS A 14 -19.72 -14.10 -3.10
CA LYS A 14 -19.20 -13.25 -2.05
C LYS A 14 -18.61 -12.07 -2.81
N SER A 15 -19.34 -10.95 -2.87
CA SER A 15 -18.77 -9.65 -3.11
C SER A 15 -17.81 -9.44 -1.95
N ALA A 16 -16.61 -10.00 -2.11
CA ALA A 16 -15.50 -9.78 -1.21
C ALA A 16 -15.41 -8.26 -1.09
N ALA A 17 -15.47 -7.80 0.16
CA ALA A 17 -15.36 -6.42 0.59
C ALA A 17 -14.65 -5.55 -0.45
N GLY A 18 -15.34 -4.49 -0.92
CA GLY A 18 -14.95 -3.64 -2.05
C GLY A 18 -13.44 -3.60 -2.26
N HIS A 19 -12.99 -4.20 -3.35
CA HIS A 19 -11.58 -4.32 -3.66
C HIS A 19 -11.00 -2.91 -3.75
N ASP A 20 -10.20 -2.56 -2.74
CA ASP A 20 -9.34 -1.38 -2.68
C ASP A 20 -8.21 -1.57 -3.72
N GLU A 21 -8.58 -1.83 -4.99
CA GLU A 21 -7.70 -2.32 -6.05
C GLU A 21 -6.55 -1.35 -6.36
N ASN A 22 -6.75 -0.08 -5.99
CA ASN A 22 -5.79 1.01 -6.14
C ASN A 22 -5.18 1.46 -4.81
N VAL A 23 -5.27 0.69 -3.72
CA VAL A 23 -4.74 1.07 -2.42
C VAL A 23 -3.59 0.15 -2.01
N TYR A 24 -2.47 0.79 -1.64
CA TYR A 24 -1.37 0.15 -0.95
C TYR A 24 -1.34 0.62 0.50
N TRP A 25 -1.30 -0.32 1.44
CA TRP A 25 -1.20 -0.02 2.87
C TRP A 25 0.26 -0.10 3.31
N LEU A 26 0.80 1.05 3.70
CA LEU A 26 2.13 1.17 4.27
C LEU A 26 2.03 1.14 5.80
N TYR A 27 2.72 0.19 6.43
CA TYR A 27 2.76 0.05 7.87
C TYR A 27 4.18 0.33 8.36
N VAL A 28 4.32 1.26 9.31
CA VAL A 28 5.62 1.64 9.86
C VAL A 28 5.56 1.74 11.38
N GLN A 29 6.67 1.47 12.04
CA GLN A 29 6.84 1.70 13.48
C GLN A 29 7.84 2.83 13.69
N CYS A 30 7.42 3.93 14.32
CA CYS A 30 8.28 5.06 14.61
C CYS A 30 9.44 4.64 15.51
N SER A 31 10.68 4.94 15.11
CA SER A 31 11.87 4.58 15.88
C SER A 31 12.05 5.41 17.16
N ALA A 32 11.39 6.57 17.26
CA ALA A 32 11.52 7.46 18.41
C ALA A 32 10.56 7.13 19.57
N CYS A 33 9.28 6.85 19.27
CA CYS A 33 8.25 6.63 20.29
C CYS A 33 7.61 5.22 20.23
N GLY A 34 7.94 4.41 19.22
CA GLY A 34 7.42 3.06 19.02
C GLY A 34 5.99 2.99 18.48
N GLU A 35 5.36 4.12 18.14
CA GLU A 35 4.02 4.17 17.54
C GLU A 35 3.97 3.38 16.22
N LYS A 36 3.00 2.46 16.11
CA LYS A 36 2.67 1.81 14.84
C LYS A 36 1.71 2.71 14.06
N ILE A 37 2.04 3.06 12.82
CA ILE A 37 1.28 3.96 11.97
C ILE A 37 0.88 3.22 10.69
N LYS A 38 -0.39 3.32 10.31
CA LYS A 38 -0.94 2.80 9.06
C LYS A 38 -1.21 3.96 8.11
N VAL A 39 -0.61 3.92 6.94
CA VAL A 39 -0.72 4.97 5.91
C VAL A 39 -1.39 4.39 4.67
N ARG A 40 -2.44 5.09 4.21
CA ARG A 40 -3.11 4.78 2.95
C ARG A 40 -2.33 5.42 1.80
N VAL A 41 -1.91 4.63 0.83
CA VAL A 41 -1.33 5.10 -0.42
C VAL A 41 -2.29 4.77 -1.55
N ASN A 42 -2.72 5.79 -2.29
CA ASN A 42 -3.50 5.62 -3.50
C ASN A 42 -2.56 5.48 -4.71
N LEU A 43 -2.51 4.28 -5.28
CA LEU A 43 -1.64 3.92 -6.39
C LEU A 43 -1.92 4.73 -7.68
N THR A 44 -3.08 5.38 -7.80
CA THR A 44 -3.39 6.20 -8.98
C THR A 44 -2.97 7.66 -8.83
N SER A 45 -2.95 8.20 -7.60
CA SER A 45 -2.75 9.64 -7.36
C SER A 45 -1.49 9.99 -6.57
N ASP A 46 -1.02 9.09 -5.71
CA ASP A 46 0.15 9.36 -4.85
C ASP A 46 1.48 9.02 -5.54
N LEU A 47 1.46 8.27 -6.64
CA LEU A 47 2.66 7.80 -7.33
C LEU A 47 3.15 8.81 -8.37
N LEU A 48 4.46 9.02 -8.40
CA LEU A 48 5.19 9.75 -9.42
C LEU A 48 5.61 8.78 -10.53
N GLN A 49 5.50 9.22 -11.79
CA GLN A 49 5.87 8.41 -12.94
C GLN A 49 7.35 8.60 -13.27
N ASN A 50 8.06 7.48 -13.43
CA ASN A 50 9.41 7.47 -13.98
C ASN A 50 9.35 7.17 -15.48
N TYR A 51 10.16 7.87 -16.25
CA TYR A 51 10.23 7.72 -17.71
C TYR A 51 11.58 7.12 -18.11
N ASP A 52 11.57 6.27 -19.15
CA ASP A 52 12.78 5.84 -19.84
C ASP A 52 13.24 6.89 -20.88
N GLU A 53 14.40 6.65 -21.49
CA GLU A 53 14.96 7.54 -22.52
C GLU A 53 14.07 7.66 -23.77
N ALA A 54 13.19 6.68 -24.01
CA ALA A 54 12.24 6.69 -25.11
C ALA A 54 10.90 7.38 -24.75
N GLY A 55 10.78 7.90 -23.53
CA GLY A 55 9.57 8.57 -23.02
C GLY A 55 8.45 7.63 -22.56
N GLY A 56 8.72 6.32 -22.47
CA GLY A 56 7.81 5.34 -21.90
C GLY A 56 7.86 5.30 -20.37
N ILE A 57 6.77 4.93 -19.70
CA ILE A 57 6.77 4.74 -18.25
C ILE A 57 7.62 3.52 -17.90
N SER A 58 8.72 3.74 -17.17
CA SER A 58 9.65 2.70 -16.70
C SER A 58 9.27 2.13 -15.33
N GLY A 59 8.57 2.91 -14.51
CA GLY A 59 8.12 2.52 -13.18
C GLY A 59 7.47 3.69 -12.44
N TYR A 60 7.34 3.55 -11.13
CA TYR A 60 6.79 4.62 -10.29
C TYR A 60 7.55 4.77 -8.98
N GLU A 61 7.46 5.95 -8.40
CA GLU A 61 8.04 6.30 -7.11
C GLU A 61 6.99 6.91 -6.18
N LEU A 62 7.14 6.68 -4.88
CA LEU A 62 6.35 7.32 -3.84
C LEU A 62 7.30 8.00 -2.87
N HIS A 63 7.11 9.30 -2.65
CA HIS A 63 7.73 10.05 -1.56
C HIS A 63 6.65 10.45 -0.57
N LYS A 64 6.69 9.89 0.64
CA LYS A 64 5.72 10.18 1.68
C LYS A 64 6.41 10.63 2.96
N GLU A 65 5.98 11.77 3.47
CA GLU A 65 6.32 12.24 4.81
C GLU A 65 5.19 11.85 5.76
N ILE A 66 5.54 11.19 6.85
CA ILE A 66 4.58 10.62 7.80
C ILE A 66 4.84 11.26 9.16
N LEU A 67 3.79 11.85 9.73
CA LEU A 67 3.79 12.41 11.07
C LEU A 67 2.88 11.54 11.96
N GLY A 68 3.45 11.02 13.04
CA GLY A 68 2.70 10.25 14.04
C GLY A 68 1.81 11.13 14.93
N GLN A 69 0.95 10.50 15.73
CA GLN A 69 0.11 11.21 16.70
C GLN A 69 0.82 11.36 18.06
N ARG A 70 1.73 10.44 18.40
CA ARG A 70 2.40 10.42 19.71
C ARG A 70 3.65 11.29 19.77
N CYS A 71 4.29 11.55 18.64
CA CYS A 71 5.44 12.46 18.59
C CYS A 71 5.57 13.12 17.23
N PHE A 72 6.18 14.31 17.21
CA PHE A 72 6.36 15.12 16.00
C PHE A 72 7.65 14.80 15.22
N LYS A 73 8.16 13.58 15.33
CA LYS A 73 9.31 13.12 14.53
C LYS A 73 8.82 12.70 13.16
N LEU A 74 9.31 13.38 12.11
CA LEU A 74 9.00 13.03 10.73
C LEU A 74 9.66 11.70 10.35
N ILE A 75 8.88 10.87 9.68
CA ILE A 75 9.33 9.64 9.03
C ILE A 75 9.27 9.89 7.54
N TYR A 76 10.32 9.51 6.82
CA TYR A 76 10.40 9.63 5.37
C TYR A 76 10.31 8.23 4.79
N ALA A 77 9.35 8.03 3.89
CA ALA A 77 9.17 6.78 3.17
C ALA A 77 9.34 7.03 1.68
N HIS A 78 10.36 6.39 1.11
CA HIS A 78 10.59 6.34 -0.33
C HIS A 78 10.37 4.90 -0.80
N LEU A 79 9.41 4.69 -1.69
CA LEU A 79 9.10 3.37 -2.25
C LEU A 79 9.24 3.43 -3.76
N THR A 80 9.86 2.39 -4.33
CA THR A 80 9.95 2.19 -5.77
C THR A 80 9.01 1.08 -6.20
N PHE A 81 8.39 1.27 -7.36
CA PHE A 81 7.43 0.36 -7.94
C PHE A 81 7.78 0.04 -9.38
N ASP A 82 7.46 -1.18 -9.80
CA ASP A 82 7.53 -1.57 -11.21
C ASP A 82 6.36 -0.97 -12.03
N ARG A 83 6.35 -1.26 -13.34
CA ARG A 83 5.29 -0.84 -14.26
C ARG A 83 3.90 -1.38 -13.91
N GLN A 84 3.82 -2.46 -13.14
CA GLN A 84 2.58 -3.05 -12.63
C GLN A 84 2.19 -2.49 -11.25
N ARG A 85 2.88 -1.45 -10.77
CA ARG A 85 2.70 -0.84 -9.45
C ARG A 85 2.91 -1.82 -8.30
N LYS A 86 3.80 -2.81 -8.48
CA LYS A 86 4.26 -3.69 -7.41
C LYS A 86 5.53 -3.09 -6.81
N VAL A 87 5.61 -3.11 -5.49
CA VAL A 87 6.78 -2.61 -4.76
C VAL A 87 8.01 -3.45 -5.11
N THR A 88 9.07 -2.80 -5.55
CA THR A 88 10.37 -3.42 -5.86
C THR A 88 11.47 -2.97 -4.89
N GLY A 89 11.29 -1.85 -4.21
CA GLY A 89 12.23 -1.34 -3.22
C GLY A 89 11.57 -0.39 -2.21
N HIS A 90 12.24 -0.23 -1.08
CA HIS A 90 11.83 0.70 -0.02
C HIS A 90 13.05 1.25 0.70
N GLU A 91 12.98 2.52 1.04
CA GLU A 91 13.90 3.22 1.91
C GLU A 91 13.07 4.01 2.92
N ILE A 92 13.23 3.67 4.20
CA ILE A 92 12.46 4.28 5.29
C ILE A 92 13.45 4.91 6.28
N LEU A 93 13.32 6.21 6.51
CA LEU A 93 14.10 6.94 7.51
C LEU A 93 13.22 7.30 8.71
N GLY A 94 13.74 7.04 9.91
CA GLY A 94 13.04 7.36 11.17
C GLY A 94 12.00 6.33 11.63
N ALA A 95 11.85 5.21 10.91
CA ALA A 95 10.95 4.12 11.28
C ALA A 95 11.42 2.76 10.75
N ARG A 96 10.84 1.68 11.30
CA ARG A 96 10.94 0.33 10.75
C ARG A 96 9.70 0.00 9.93
N LEU A 97 9.88 -0.61 8.75
CA LEU A 97 8.77 -1.16 7.97
C LEU A 97 8.15 -2.37 8.69
N LEU A 98 6.82 -2.44 8.73
CA LEU A 98 6.08 -3.55 9.29
C LEU A 98 5.31 -4.30 8.19
N THR A 99 5.18 -5.60 8.37
CA THR A 99 4.16 -6.39 7.71
C THR A 99 2.78 -6.12 8.33
N ARG A 100 1.72 -6.52 7.63
CA ARG A 100 0.36 -6.42 8.18
C ARG A 100 0.20 -7.20 9.50
N GLN A 101 0.80 -8.38 9.59
CA GLN A 101 0.74 -9.22 10.80
C GLN A 101 1.46 -8.57 11.98
N GLU A 102 2.58 -7.88 11.74
CA GLU A 102 3.28 -7.13 12.78
C GLU A 102 2.54 -5.85 13.20
N PHE A 103 1.65 -5.33 12.35
CA PHE A 103 0.87 -4.14 12.67
C PHE A 103 -0.32 -4.43 13.58
N GLU A 104 -1.08 -5.50 13.24
CA GLU A 104 -2.19 -6.04 14.04
C GLU A 104 -1.74 -6.43 15.46
#